data_AF-A0A1Y1LWV5-F1
#
_entry.id   AF-A0A1Y1LWV5-F1
#
_cell.length_a   1.000
_cell.length_b   1.000
_cell.length_c   1.000
_cell.angle_alpha   90.00
_cell.angle_beta   90.00
_cell.angle_gamma   90.00
#
_symmetry.space_group_name_H-M   'P 1'
#
loop_
_entity.id
_entity.type
_entity.pdbx_description
1 polymer ?
#
loop_
_entity_poly.entity_id
_entity_poly.type
_entity_poly.pdbx_seq_one_letter_code
_entity_poly.pdbx_strand_id
1 'polypeptide(L)'
;MIMGDPAYPLLPWLLKGYTKSARLTPEEESFNVYLNAGRVSVEIAFGRLKARWRCLLKRLDIHYSFVPQIVSACCILHNIVESRKEAYVVQWEKAVMEAEVIFPQPRINTSREREHFSGHTIRDTI
;
A
#
# COMPACT_ATOMS: atom_id res chain seq x y z
N MET A 1 6.39 -15.08 -0.32
CA MET A 1 5.07 -14.59 0.12
C MET A 1 5.07 -13.06 0.09
N ILE A 2 3.97 -12.43 -0.32
CA ILE A 2 3.78 -10.97 -0.39
C ILE A 2 2.64 -10.55 0.55
N MET A 3 2.73 -9.36 1.15
CA MET A 3 1.69 -8.77 1.98
C MET A 3 0.72 -7.94 1.12
N GLY A 4 -0.57 -8.24 1.20
CA GLY A 4 -1.63 -7.59 0.44
C GLY A 4 -2.46 -6.61 1.26
N ASP A 5 -2.91 -5.55 0.61
CA ASP A 5 -3.97 -4.67 1.09
C ASP A 5 -5.34 -5.39 1.13
N PRO A 6 -6.30 -5.00 2.00
CA PRO A 6 -7.65 -5.53 2.02
C PRO A 6 -8.39 -5.52 0.67
N ALA A 7 -8.00 -4.66 -0.27
CA ALA A 7 -8.54 -4.62 -1.63
C ALA A 7 -8.19 -5.86 -2.48
N TYR A 8 -7.12 -6.59 -2.15
CA TYR A 8 -6.69 -7.76 -2.91
C TYR A 8 -7.40 -9.05 -2.43
N PRO A 9 -7.49 -10.09 -3.27
CA PRO A 9 -7.91 -11.42 -2.84
C PRO A 9 -6.83 -12.11 -2.01
N LEU A 10 -7.23 -13.06 -1.16
CA LEU A 10 -6.28 -13.97 -0.50
C LEU A 10 -5.83 -15.03 -1.52
N LEU A 11 -4.52 -15.22 -1.68
CA LEU A 11 -3.94 -16.19 -2.63
C LEU A 11 -2.78 -16.94 -1.96
N PRO A 12 -2.36 -18.12 -2.47
CA PRO A 12 -1.24 -18.89 -1.89
C PRO A 12 0.09 -18.12 -1.79
N TRP A 13 0.24 -17.04 -2.55
CA TRP A 13 1.43 -16.18 -2.55
C TRP A 13 1.15 -14.77 -2.01
N LEU A 14 -0.12 -14.43 -1.70
CA LEU A 14 -0.55 -13.10 -1.26
C LEU A 14 -1.35 -13.20 0.04
N LEU A 15 -0.75 -12.73 1.12
CA LEU A 15 -1.30 -12.76 2.46
C LEU A 15 -2.18 -11.51 2.71
N LYS A 16 -3.39 -11.72 3.22
CA LYS A 16 -4.33 -10.65 3.55
C LYS A 16 -4.87 -10.82 4.97
N GLY A 17 -5.19 -9.70 5.62
CA GLY A 17 -5.78 -9.66 6.95
C GLY A 17 -7.14 -10.37 7.00
N TYR A 18 -7.47 -10.95 8.15
CA TYR A 18 -8.80 -11.49 8.39
C TYR A 18 -9.81 -10.35 8.35
N THR A 19 -10.87 -10.51 7.56
CA THR A 19 -11.97 -9.54 7.48
C THR A 19 -12.72 -9.52 8.80
N LYS A 20 -13.18 -8.33 9.22
CA LYS A 20 -14.00 -8.16 10.43
C LYS A 20 -15.41 -8.74 10.20
N SER A 21 -15.51 -10.06 10.08
CA SER A 21 -16.75 -10.80 10.33
C SER A 21 -16.90 -11.00 11.83
N ALA A 22 -18.12 -11.27 12.30
CA ALA A 22 -18.59 -10.91 13.64
C ALA A 22 -17.81 -11.47 14.84
N ARG A 23 -16.84 -12.39 14.69
CA ARG A 23 -15.89 -12.79 15.75
C ARG A 23 -14.57 -13.27 15.13
N LEU A 24 -13.50 -12.51 15.33
CA LEU A 24 -12.13 -12.98 15.11
C LEU A 24 -11.66 -13.72 16.36
N THR A 25 -10.82 -14.75 16.20
CA THR A 25 -10.14 -15.35 17.35
C THR A 25 -8.99 -14.45 17.83
N PRO A 26 -8.52 -14.59 19.08
CA PRO A 26 -7.35 -13.85 19.58
C PRO A 26 -6.11 -14.00 18.68
N GLU A 27 -5.93 -15.17 18.08
CA GLU A 27 -4.82 -15.47 17.15
C GLU A 27 -4.97 -14.71 15.83
N GLU A 28 -6.19 -14.64 15.27
CA GLU A 28 -6.49 -13.88 14.05
C GLU A 28 -6.35 -12.36 14.27
N GLU A 29 -6.71 -11.88 15.46
CA GLU A 29 -6.48 -10.49 15.86
C GLU A 29 -4.99 -10.19 15.98
N SER A 30 -4.23 -11.06 16.67
CA SER A 30 -2.78 -10.94 16.78
C SER A 30 -2.11 -10.90 15.42
N PHE A 31 -2.50 -11.80 14.52
CA PHE A 31 -2.03 -11.82 13.14
C PHE A 31 -2.31 -10.49 12.41
N ASN A 32 -3.53 -9.97 12.51
CA ASN A 32 -3.90 -8.70 11.89
C ASN A 32 -3.08 -7.53 12.43
N VAL A 33 -2.69 -7.54 13.71
CA VAL A 33 -1.80 -6.53 14.30
C VAL A 33 -0.44 -6.54 13.61
N TYR A 34 0.21 -7.70 13.49
CA TYR A 34 1.53 -7.79 12.83
C TYR A 34 1.47 -7.45 11.35
N LEU A 35 0.44 -7.93 10.65
CA LEU A 35 0.23 -7.61 9.23
C LEU A 35 0.05 -6.09 9.06
N ASN A 36 -0.76 -5.45 9.91
CA ASN A 36 -0.99 -4.02 9.84
C ASN A 36 0.26 -3.21 10.20
N ALA A 37 1.08 -3.67 11.14
CA ALA A 37 2.37 -3.04 11.47
C ALA A 37 3.33 -3.03 10.25
N GLY A 38 3.37 -4.13 9.49
CA GLY A 38 4.11 -4.16 8.22
C GLY A 38 3.56 -3.16 7.21
N ARG A 39 2.22 -3.08 7.06
CA ARG A 39 1.57 -2.12 6.17
C ARG A 39 1.84 -0.67 6.55
N VAL A 40 1.87 -0.32 7.84
CA VAL A 40 2.21 1.04 8.30
C VAL A 40 3.55 1.50 7.75
N SER A 41 4.57 0.62 7.75
CA SER A 41 5.89 0.96 7.19
C SER A 41 5.83 1.25 5.68
N VAL A 42 5.00 0.49 4.95
CA VAL A 42 4.77 0.68 3.52
C VAL A 42 4.03 1.97 3.23
N GLU A 43 2.96 2.27 3.99
CA GLU A 43 2.19 3.51 3.87
C GLU A 43 3.06 4.74 4.13
N ILE A 44 3.92 4.68 5.17
CA ILE A 44 4.87 5.76 5.46
C ILE A 44 5.86 5.95 4.31
N ALA A 45 6.42 4.86 3.77
CA ALA A 45 7.37 4.94 2.66
C ALA A 45 6.73 5.56 1.40
N PHE A 46 5.54 5.11 1.00
CA PHE A 46 4.83 5.69 -0.14
C PHE A 46 4.35 7.11 0.12
N GLY A 47 3.95 7.44 1.36
CA GLY A 47 3.62 8.80 1.78
C GLY A 47 4.80 9.74 1.56
N ARG A 48 5.99 9.37 2.07
CA ARG A 48 7.23 10.15 1.91
C ARG A 48 7.68 10.24 0.45
N LEU A 49 7.55 9.15 -0.31
CA LEU A 49 7.84 9.11 -1.75
C LEU A 49 7.01 10.15 -2.51
N LYS A 50 5.69 10.10 -2.34
CA LYS A 50 4.76 11.05 -2.99
C LYS A 50 4.99 12.49 -2.53
N ALA A 51 5.26 12.69 -1.25
CA ALA A 51 5.54 14.01 -0.68
C ALA A 51 6.80 14.64 -1.29
N ARG A 52 7.89 13.87 -1.39
CA ARG A 52 9.17 14.34 -1.97
C ARG A 52 9.07 14.54 -3.48
N TRP A 53 8.45 13.60 -4.19
CA TRP A 53 8.32 13.63 -5.66
C TRP A 53 6.90 14.01 -6.07
N ARG A 54 6.59 15.31 -5.94
CA ARG A 54 5.23 15.87 -6.15
C ARG A 54 4.66 15.65 -7.55
N CYS A 55 5.46 15.26 -8.54
CA CYS A 55 4.96 14.84 -9.85
C CYS A 55 4.03 13.62 -9.73
N LEU A 56 4.25 12.74 -8.75
CA LEU A 56 3.41 11.56 -8.47
C LEU A 56 2.04 11.92 -7.87
N LEU A 57 1.88 13.15 -7.37
CA LEU A 57 0.63 13.65 -6.78
C LEU A 57 -0.28 14.36 -7.79
N LYS A 58 0.17 14.49 -9.04
CA LYS A 58 -0.50 15.27 -10.08
C LYS A 58 -0.72 14.41 -11.30
N ARG A 59 -1.64 14.85 -12.15
CA ARG A 59 -1.74 14.34 -13.52
C ARG A 59 -0.43 14.66 -14.25
N LEU A 60 0.19 13.63 -14.82
CA LEU A 60 1.37 13.78 -15.66
C LEU A 60 0.91 14.08 -17.10
N ASP A 61 1.30 15.24 -17.63
CA ASP A 61 0.98 15.63 -19.00
C ASP A 61 2.04 15.11 -19.98
N ILE A 62 2.09 13.78 -20.10
CA ILE A 62 3.04 13.03 -20.92
C ILE A 62 2.34 11.83 -21.54
N HIS A 63 2.97 11.22 -22.55
CA HIS A 63 2.50 9.94 -23.05
C HIS A 63 2.62 8.86 -21.96
N TYR A 64 1.56 8.06 -21.77
CA TYR A 64 1.46 7.09 -20.67
C TYR A 64 2.60 6.06 -20.64
N SER A 65 3.22 5.78 -21.80
CA SER A 65 4.36 4.88 -21.92
C SER A 65 5.61 5.34 -21.17
N PHE A 66 5.68 6.62 -20.76
CA PHE A 66 6.78 7.18 -19.96
C PHE A 66 6.51 7.16 -18.45
N VAL A 67 5.27 6.90 -18.04
CA VAL A 67 4.88 6.89 -16.62
C VAL A 67 5.68 5.86 -15.82
N PRO A 68 5.88 4.61 -16.28
CA PRO A 68 6.69 3.63 -15.54
C PRO A 68 8.13 4.09 -15.28
N GLN A 69 8.74 4.80 -16.24
CA GLN A 69 10.10 5.32 -16.14
C GLN A 69 10.17 6.44 -15.10
N ILE A 70 9.19 7.35 -15.08
CA ILE A 70 9.09 8.41 -14.07
C ILE A 70 8.92 7.81 -12.68
N VAL A 71 7.97 6.88 -12.51
CA VAL A 71 7.74 6.21 -11.22
C VAL A 71 9.01 5.48 -10.76
N SER A 72 9.67 4.75 -11.65
CA SER A 72 10.93 4.04 -11.35
C SER A 72 12.03 5.01 -10.94
N ALA A 73 12.21 6.11 -11.67
CA ALA A 73 13.20 7.14 -11.33
C ALA A 73 12.93 7.75 -9.96
N CYS A 74 11.67 8.09 -9.65
CA CYS A 74 11.29 8.59 -8.32
C CYS A 74 11.60 7.57 -7.21
N CYS A 75 11.30 6.28 -7.40
CA CYS A 75 11.62 5.23 -6.44
C CYS A 75 13.14 5.07 -6.24
N ILE A 76 13.93 5.06 -7.32
CA ILE A 76 15.39 4.95 -7.24
C ILE A 76 15.97 6.15 -6.49
N LEU A 77 15.60 7.36 -6.88
CA LEU A 77 16.07 8.58 -6.24
C LEU A 77 15.63 8.64 -4.77
N HIS A 78 14.41 8.22 -4.46
CA HIS A 78 13.92 8.11 -3.09
C HIS A 78 14.79 7.19 -2.23
N ASN A 79 15.08 5.99 -2.73
CA ASN A 79 15.89 5.03 -2.00
C ASN A 79 17.31 5.55 -1.75
N ILE A 80 17.89 6.28 -2.71
CA ILE A 80 19.19 6.93 -2.55
C ILE A 80 19.13 7.94 -1.41
N VAL A 81 18.17 8.87 -1.40
CA VAL A 81 18.09 9.92 -0.37
C VAL A 81 17.73 9.35 1.02
N GLU A 82 16.90 8.31 1.10
CA GLU A 82 16.61 7.62 2.37
C GLU A 82 17.84 6.88 2.89
N SER A 83 18.61 6.21 2.02
CA SER A 83 19.85 5.52 2.44
C SER A 83 20.91 6.48 2.98
N ARG A 84 20.92 7.71 2.45
CA ARG A 84 21.79 8.81 2.90
C ARG A 84 21.25 9.54 4.12
N LYS A 85 20.06 9.17 4.62
CA LYS A 85 19.35 9.83 5.73
C LYS A 85 19.20 11.33 5.49
N GLU A 86 18.96 11.72 4.23
CA GLU A 86 18.72 13.12 3.89
C GLU A 86 17.44 13.62 4.58
N ALA A 87 17.44 14.90 4.94
CA ALA A 87 16.35 15.50 5.69
C ALA A 87 15.01 15.34 4.96
N TYR A 88 13.97 15.02 5.74
CA TYR A 88 12.60 15.03 5.26
C TYR A 88 11.86 16.24 5.82
N VAL A 89 11.19 16.96 4.93
CA VAL A 89 10.48 18.19 5.27
C VAL A 89 9.01 17.84 5.47
N VAL A 90 8.54 17.85 6.71
CA VAL A 90 7.15 17.47 7.10
C VAL A 90 6.11 18.30 6.35
N GLN A 91 6.42 19.55 6.01
CA GLN A 91 5.56 20.43 5.23
C GLN A 91 5.19 19.87 3.85
N TRP A 92 5.97 18.91 3.30
CA TRP A 92 5.64 18.24 2.05
C TRP A 92 4.38 17.37 2.16
N GLU A 93 4.02 16.91 3.36
CA GLU A 93 2.82 16.10 3.60
C GLU A 93 1.53 16.86 3.29
N LYS A 94 1.55 18.20 3.41
CA LYS A 94 0.42 19.05 3.04
C LYS A 94 -0.04 18.81 1.60
N ALA A 95 0.91 18.66 0.67
CA ALA A 95 0.59 18.40 -0.73
C ALA A 95 -0.01 17.01 -0.93
N VAL A 96 0.36 16.02 -0.11
CA VAL A 96 -0.21 14.67 -0.15
C VAL A 96 -1.66 14.71 0.32
N MET A 97 -1.92 15.36 1.46
CA MET A 97 -3.29 15.52 1.99
C MET A 97 -4.20 16.25 0.99
N GLU A 98 -3.72 17.33 0.38
CA GLU A 98 -4.47 18.06 -0.67
C GLU A 98 -4.77 17.17 -1.87
N ALA A 99 -3.79 16.39 -2.34
CA ALA A 99 -3.98 15.50 -3.48
C ALA A 99 -4.96 14.36 -3.19
N GLU A 100 -4.99 13.82 -1.96
CA GLU A 100 -5.96 12.78 -1.58
C GLU A 100 -7.41 13.29 -1.57
N VAL A 101 -7.61 14.58 -1.30
CA VAL A 101 -8.92 15.23 -1.41
C VAL A 101 -9.31 15.48 -2.87
N ILE A 102 -8.37 15.95 -3.69
CA ILE A 102 -8.63 16.28 -5.11
C ILE A 102 -8.79 15.01 -5.95
N PHE A 103 -8.02 13.96 -5.65
CA PHE A 103 -7.99 12.69 -6.37
C PHE A 103 -8.30 11.52 -5.43
N PRO A 104 -9.56 11.39 -4.97
CA PRO A 104 -9.94 10.35 -4.03
C PRO A 104 -9.76 8.96 -4.66
N GLN A 105 -9.18 8.05 -3.89
CA GLN A 105 -9.07 6.64 -4.32
C GLN A 105 -10.47 6.01 -4.40
N PRO A 106 -10.72 5.09 -5.35
CA PRO A 106 -11.99 4.36 -5.44
C PRO A 106 -12.30 3.64 -4.13
N ARG A 107 -13.58 3.62 -3.74
CA ARG A 107 -14.01 2.84 -2.56
C ARG A 107 -13.72 1.36 -2.79
N ILE A 108 -13.09 0.73 -1.80
CA ILE A 108 -12.76 -0.70 -1.85
C ILE A 108 -14.06 -1.51 -1.82
N ASN A 109 -14.50 -2.01 -2.97
CA ASN A 109 -15.39 -3.16 -3.00
C ASN A 109 -14.52 -4.38 -2.70
N THR A 110 -14.57 -4.88 -1.46
CA THR A 110 -13.94 -6.17 -1.13
C THR A 110 -14.46 -7.18 -2.14
N SER A 111 -13.60 -7.65 -3.05
CA SER A 111 -13.97 -8.55 -4.13
C SER A 111 -14.25 -9.94 -3.56
N ARG A 112 -15.37 -10.09 -2.85
CA ARG A 112 -15.84 -11.35 -2.24
C ARG A 112 -15.97 -12.46 -3.28
N GLU A 113 -16.21 -12.10 -4.53
CA GLU A 113 -16.42 -13.01 -5.66
C GLU A 113 -15.17 -13.81 -6.09
N ARG A 114 -13.95 -13.45 -5.61
CA ARG A 114 -12.71 -14.17 -5.96
C ARG A 114 -12.14 -15.04 -4.85
N GLU A 115 -12.83 -15.19 -3.73
CA GLU A 115 -12.43 -16.11 -2.65
C GLU A 115 -12.93 -17.52 -2.98
N HIS A 116 -12.32 -18.16 -3.99
CA HIS A 116 -12.69 -19.52 -4.45
C HIS A 116 -12.27 -20.64 -3.48
N PHE A 117 -11.43 -20.32 -2.49
CA PHE A 117 -10.91 -21.27 -1.50
C PHE A 117 -11.21 -20.76 -0.09
N SER A 118 -11.46 -21.68 0.84
CA SER A 118 -11.57 -21.34 2.27
C SER A 118 -10.29 -20.63 2.71
N GLY A 119 -10.42 -19.42 3.27
CA GLY A 119 -9.26 -18.62 3.67
C GLY A 119 -8.43 -19.24 4.80
N HIS A 120 -8.95 -20.26 5.49
CA HIS A 120 -8.17 -21.09 6.41
C HIS A 120 -7.20 -21.98 5.64
N THR A 121 -7.67 -22.70 4.61
CA THR A 121 -6.85 -23.62 3.82
C THR A 121 -5.65 -22.93 3.18
N ILE A 122 -5.79 -21.70 2.67
CA ILE A 122 -4.66 -20.96 2.09
C ILE A 122 -3.62 -20.62 3.16
N ARG A 123 -4.05 -20.24 4.37
CA ARG A 123 -3.13 -19.85 5.44
C ARG A 123 -2.45 -21.04 6.10
N ASP A 124 -3.09 -22.21 6.14
CA ASP A 124 -2.50 -23.45 6.65
C ASP A 124 -1.45 -24.05 5.70
N THR A 125 -1.44 -23.64 4.42
CA THR A 125 -0.45 -24.08 3.41
C THR A 125 0.80 -23.20 3.31
N ILE A 126 0.90 -22.15 4.13
CA ILE A 126 2.00 -21.16 4.14
C ILE A 126 2.91 -21.43 5.34
#